data_AF-A0AAD2K7N3-F1
#
_entry.id   AF-A0AAD2K7N3-F1
#
_cell.length_a   1.000
_cell.length_b   1.000
_cell.length_c   1.000
_cell.angle_alpha   90.00
_cell.angle_beta   90.00
_cell.angle_gamma   90.00
#
_symmetry.space_group_name_H-M   'P 1'
#
loop_
_entity.id
_entity.type
_entity.pdbx_description
1 polymer ?
#
loop_
_entity_poly.entity_id
_entity_poly.type
_entity_poly.pdbx_seq_one_letter_code
_entity_poly.pdbx_strand_id
1 'polypeptide(L)'
;MGWILVSIVSVNMRVSGPEEWPPMFAGPAEACSIRRFWGCAWHQSFRRSVSSHGKAGSAALGLNQGTWASSYTELYIAFFVSGLVHYAADVQALNAWHGGSMYFFLA
;
A
#
# COMPACT_ATOMS: atom_id res chain seq x y z
N MET A 1 0.78 -12.02 15.89
CA MET A 1 2.00 -12.13 16.72
C MET A 1 3.30 -11.89 15.96
N GLY A 2 3.50 -12.44 14.75
CA GLY A 2 4.75 -12.23 14.00
C GLY A 2 5.17 -10.76 13.79
N TRP A 3 4.25 -9.89 13.37
CA TRP A 3 4.53 -8.46 13.12
C TRP A 3 5.16 -7.72 14.32
N ILE A 4 4.65 -7.97 15.53
CA ILE A 4 5.12 -7.34 16.75
C ILE A 4 6.50 -7.88 17.15
N LEU A 5 6.72 -9.20 16.98
CA LEU A 5 8.01 -9.80 17.29
C LEU A 5 9.11 -9.28 16.37
N VAL A 6 8.82 -9.20 15.06
CA VAL A 6 9.76 -8.64 14.08
C VAL A 6 10.03 -7.17 14.39
N SER A 7 9.01 -6.36 14.72
CA SER A 7 9.24 -4.96 15.06
C SER A 7 10.11 -4.78 16.30
N ILE A 8 9.85 -5.55 17.37
CA ILE A 8 10.68 -5.53 18.58
C ILE A 8 12.12 -5.86 18.24
N VAL A 9 12.37 -6.94 17.50
CA VAL A 9 13.72 -7.37 17.13
C VAL A 9 14.41 -6.31 16.27
N SER A 10 13.75 -5.81 15.21
CA SER A 10 14.33 -4.82 14.30
C SER A 10 14.67 -3.49 14.97
N VAL A 11 13.81 -3.00 15.88
CA VAL A 11 14.07 -1.76 16.63
C VAL A 11 15.23 -1.94 17.61
N ASN A 12 15.28 -3.08 18.33
CA ASN A 12 16.39 -3.36 19.25
C ASN A 12 17.74 -3.51 18.51
N MET A 13 17.72 -4.09 17.31
CA MET A 13 18.90 -4.22 16.45
C MET A 13 19.24 -2.93 15.68
N ARG A 14 18.50 -1.83 15.87
CA ARG A 14 18.68 -0.54 15.17
C ARG A 14 18.59 -0.64 13.64
N VAL A 15 17.83 -1.60 13.13
CA VAL A 15 17.57 -1.75 11.69
C VAL A 15 16.54 -0.73 11.22
N SER A 16 15.56 -0.40 12.07
CA SER A 16 14.50 0.57 11.80
C SER A 16 13.98 1.21 13.07
N GLY A 17 13.34 2.38 12.94
CA GLY A 17 12.71 3.11 14.04
C GLY A 17 11.30 2.58 14.36
N PRO A 18 10.78 2.76 15.59
CA PRO A 18 9.43 2.33 15.97
C PRO A 18 8.33 2.96 15.10
N GLU A 19 8.54 4.18 14.59
CA GLU A 19 7.64 4.87 13.65
C GLU A 19 7.49 4.18 12.30
N GLU A 20 8.44 3.30 11.94
CA GLU A 20 8.40 2.50 10.71
C GLU A 20 7.57 1.23 10.86
N TRP A 21 7.07 0.94 12.07
CA TRP A 21 6.26 -0.23 12.39
C TRP A 21 4.83 0.15 12.81
N PRO A 22 4.03 0.78 11.93
CA PRO A 22 2.63 1.05 12.24
C PRO A 22 1.87 -0.27 12.49
N PRO A 23 0.75 -0.24 13.23
CA PRO A 23 -0.17 -1.36 13.30
C PRO A 23 -0.58 -1.78 11.89
N MET A 24 -0.40 -3.07 11.55
CA MET A 24 -0.67 -3.57 10.19
C MET A 24 -2.15 -3.40 9.79
N PHE A 25 -3.04 -3.53 10.77
CA PHE A 25 -4.48 -3.31 10.63
C PHE A 25 -4.97 -2.44 11.78
N ALA A 26 -5.93 -1.56 11.49
CA ALA A 26 -6.68 -0.86 12.52
C ALA A 26 -7.92 -1.66 12.95
N GLY A 27 -8.61 -1.18 13.98
CA GLY A 27 -9.87 -1.79 14.42
C GLY A 27 -10.97 -1.71 13.35
N PRO A 28 -11.95 -2.62 13.33
CA PRO A 28 -13.00 -2.65 12.30
C PRO A 28 -13.81 -1.34 12.18
N ALA A 29 -13.97 -0.61 13.29
CA ALA A 29 -14.65 0.68 13.32
C ALA A 29 -13.95 1.77 12.47
N GLU A 30 -12.66 1.61 12.20
CA GLU A 30 -11.88 2.53 11.37
C GLU A 30 -12.18 2.35 9.88
N ALA A 31 -12.68 1.18 9.46
CA ALA A 31 -12.99 0.85 8.07
C ALA A 31 -14.38 1.37 7.61
N CYS A 32 -14.83 2.52 8.12
CA CYS A 32 -16.19 3.00 7.85
C CYS A 32 -16.37 3.73 6.50
N SER A 33 -15.29 3.94 5.74
CA SER A 33 -15.33 4.46 4.37
C SER A 33 -14.19 3.87 3.55
N ILE A 34 -14.33 3.84 2.22
CA ILE A 34 -13.28 3.35 1.31
C ILE A 34 -11.96 4.09 1.55
N ARG A 35 -12.03 5.41 1.75
CA ARG A 35 -10.83 6.22 2.03
C ARG A 35 -10.15 5.81 3.33
N ARG A 36 -10.91 5.55 4.40
CA ARG A 36 -10.32 5.10 5.69
C ARG A 36 -9.85 3.65 5.61
N PHE A 37 -10.58 2.79 4.92
CA PHE A 37 -10.20 1.40 4.71
C PHE A 37 -8.76 1.31 4.16
N TRP A 38 -8.48 1.97 3.05
CA TRP A 38 -7.14 1.99 2.45
C TRP A 38 -6.16 2.94 3.15
N GLY A 39 -6.67 4.04 3.71
CA GLY A 39 -5.85 5.11 4.28
C GLY A 39 -5.30 4.82 5.68
N CYS A 40 -5.99 4.00 6.48
CA CYS A 40 -5.58 3.70 7.85
C CYS A 40 -5.90 2.28 8.34
N ALA A 41 -6.87 1.56 7.77
CA ALA A 41 -7.32 0.29 8.34
C ALA A 41 -6.64 -0.95 7.78
N TRP A 42 -6.24 -0.94 6.50
CA TRP A 42 -5.74 -2.12 5.80
C TRP A 42 -4.24 -2.03 5.50
N HIS A 43 -3.47 -3.10 5.74
CA HIS A 43 -2.08 -3.29 5.29
C HIS A 43 -1.17 -2.06 5.38
N GLN A 44 -1.13 -1.41 6.54
CA GLN A 44 -0.46 -0.11 6.71
C GLN A 44 1.06 -0.17 6.54
N SER A 45 1.67 -1.35 6.70
CA SER A 45 3.10 -1.58 6.43
C SER A 45 3.50 -1.26 4.98
N PHE A 46 2.58 -1.43 4.02
CA PHE A 46 2.85 -1.18 2.60
C PHE A 46 2.51 0.24 2.18
N ARG A 47 1.71 0.97 2.97
CA ARG A 47 1.17 2.29 2.61
C ARG A 47 2.27 3.26 2.16
N ARG A 48 3.36 3.37 2.93
CA ARG A 48 4.47 4.28 2.60
C ARG A 48 5.13 3.91 1.27
N SER A 49 5.32 2.62 1.02
CA SER A 49 5.93 2.13 -0.23
C SER A 49 5.02 2.37 -1.42
N VAL A 50 3.74 1.99 -1.39
CA VAL A 50 2.85 2.20 -2.54
C VAL A 50 2.59 3.68 -2.81
N SER A 51 2.45 4.50 -1.76
CA SER A 51 2.27 5.95 -1.92
C SER A 51 3.52 6.66 -2.45
N SER A 52 4.73 6.16 -2.18
CA SER A 52 5.95 6.78 -2.72
C SER A 52 6.04 6.62 -4.24
N HIS A 53 5.61 5.48 -4.79
CA HIS A 53 5.52 5.27 -6.23
C HIS A 53 4.52 6.24 -6.88
N GLY A 54 3.36 6.43 -6.24
CA GLY A 54 2.38 7.43 -6.66
C GLY A 54 2.98 8.83 -6.74
N LYS A 55 3.62 9.29 -5.66
CA LYS A 55 4.27 10.61 -5.59
C LYS A 55 5.37 10.76 -6.64
N ALA A 56 6.20 9.74 -6.83
CA ALA A 56 7.25 9.74 -7.83
C ALA A 56 6.67 9.87 -9.25
N GLY A 57 5.62 9.11 -9.56
CA GLY A 57 4.95 9.19 -10.87
C GLY A 57 4.26 10.54 -11.09
N SER A 58 3.56 11.06 -10.09
CA SER A 58 2.96 12.40 -10.14
C SER A 58 4.01 13.49 -10.36
N ALA A 59 5.15 13.41 -9.68
CA ALA A 59 6.28 14.32 -9.88
C ALA A 59 6.90 14.18 -11.27
N ALA A 60 7.05 12.96 -11.79
CA ALA A 60 7.58 12.70 -13.13
C ALA A 60 6.68 13.29 -14.24
N LEU A 61 5.38 13.40 -13.98
CA LEU A 61 4.42 14.06 -14.87
C LEU A 61 4.34 15.59 -14.65
N GLY A 62 5.14 16.16 -13.74
CA GLY A 62 5.14 17.60 -13.45
C GLY A 62 3.88 18.10 -12.75
N LEU A 63 3.13 17.21 -12.07
CA LEU A 63 1.89 17.60 -11.39
C LEU A 63 2.20 18.30 -10.06
N ASN A 64 1.53 19.43 -9.84
CA ASN A 64 1.64 20.17 -8.59
C ASN A 64 0.95 19.40 -7.45
N GLN A 65 1.67 19.18 -6.35
CA GLN A 65 1.15 18.51 -5.16
C GLN A 65 -0.09 19.23 -4.63
N GLY A 66 -1.07 18.46 -4.18
CA GLY A 66 -2.32 18.99 -3.62
C GLY A 66 -3.38 19.32 -4.67
N THR A 67 -3.06 19.25 -5.96
CA THR A 67 -4.06 19.31 -7.03
C THR A 67 -4.86 18.01 -7.11
N TRP A 68 -6.08 18.07 -7.65
CA TRP A 68 -6.88 16.88 -7.91
C TRP A 68 -6.16 15.94 -8.88
N ALA A 69 -5.52 16.49 -9.91
CA ALA A 69 -4.71 15.72 -10.86
C ALA A 69 -3.63 14.91 -10.13
N SER A 70 -2.79 15.55 -9.29
CA SER A 70 -1.77 14.83 -8.51
C SER A 70 -2.38 13.76 -7.62
N SER A 71 -3.48 14.06 -6.93
CA SER A 71 -4.11 13.13 -5.98
C SER A 71 -4.66 11.88 -6.67
N TYR A 72 -5.34 12.05 -7.81
CA TYR A 72 -5.87 10.91 -8.57
C TYR A 72 -4.74 10.13 -9.25
N THR A 73 -3.73 10.80 -9.81
CA THR A 73 -2.56 10.12 -10.38
C THR A 73 -1.84 9.27 -9.32
N GLU A 74 -1.55 9.84 -8.15
CA GLU A 74 -0.93 9.11 -7.03
C GLU A 74 -1.77 7.89 -6.63
N LEU A 75 -3.10 8.06 -6.56
CA LEU A 75 -4.05 6.99 -6.23
C LEU A 75 -3.98 5.86 -7.27
N TYR A 76 -4.17 6.17 -8.55
CA TYR A 76 -4.17 5.16 -9.61
C TYR A 76 -2.84 4.42 -9.71
N ILE A 77 -1.71 5.11 -9.55
CA ILE A 77 -0.40 4.46 -9.54
C ILE A 77 -0.25 3.54 -8.32
N ALA A 78 -0.65 3.99 -7.13
CA ALA A 78 -0.57 3.15 -5.93
C ALA A 78 -1.42 1.87 -6.06
N PHE A 79 -2.61 1.98 -6.62
CA PHE A 79 -3.49 0.84 -6.89
C PHE A 79 -2.95 -0.06 -8.01
N PHE A 80 -2.37 0.51 -9.08
CA PHE A 80 -1.70 -0.25 -10.14
C PHE A 80 -0.52 -1.08 -9.61
N VAL A 81 0.36 -0.47 -8.83
CA VAL A 81 1.49 -1.18 -8.19
C VAL A 81 0.99 -2.28 -7.25
N SER A 82 -0.08 -2.01 -6.50
CA SER A 82 -0.71 -3.02 -5.64
C SER A 82 -1.26 -4.19 -6.46
N GLY A 83 -1.92 -3.91 -7.58
CA GLY A 83 -2.43 -4.91 -8.52
C GLY A 83 -1.32 -5.79 -9.08
N LEU A 84 -0.18 -5.21 -9.48
CA LEU A 84 0.97 -5.97 -10.01
C LEU A 84 1.53 -6.95 -8.98
N VAL A 85 1.66 -6.53 -7.72
CA VAL A 85 2.15 -7.40 -6.63
C VAL A 85 1.19 -8.57 -6.40
N HIS A 86 -0.12 -8.31 -6.38
CA HIS A 86 -1.11 -9.37 -6.18
C HIS A 86 -1.22 -10.29 -7.40
N TYR A 87 -1.14 -9.75 -8.61
CA TYR A 87 -1.08 -10.56 -9.83
C TYR A 87 0.13 -11.48 -9.85
N ALA A 88 1.31 -10.98 -9.47
CA ALA A 88 2.51 -11.81 -9.33
C ALA A 88 2.34 -12.89 -8.25
N ALA A 89 1.61 -12.60 -7.17
CA ALA A 89 1.29 -13.58 -6.14
C ALA A 89 0.28 -14.63 -6.65
N ASP A 90 -0.75 -14.24 -7.40
CA ASP A 90 -1.71 -15.16 -8.03
C ASP A 90 -1.02 -16.13 -8.98
N VAL A 91 -0.14 -15.60 -9.85
CA VAL A 91 0.64 -16.42 -10.78
C VAL A 91 1.52 -17.41 -10.03
N GLN A 92 2.18 -17.00 -8.94
CA GLN A 92 3.03 -17.90 -8.17
C GLN A 92 2.24 -18.93 -7.36
N ALA A 93 1.13 -18.52 -6.74
CA ALA A 93 0.37 -19.37 -5.82
C ALA A 93 -0.59 -20.33 -6.54
N LEU A 94 -1.17 -19.88 -7.66
CA LEU A 94 -2.22 -20.61 -8.38
C LEU A 94 -1.74 -21.13 -9.74
N ASN A 95 -0.53 -20.78 -10.18
CA ASN A 95 -0.04 -21.01 -11.55
C ASN A 95 -1.05 -20.53 -12.61
N ALA A 96 -1.79 -19.47 -12.28
CA ALA A 96 -2.97 -19.05 -13.02
C ALA A 96 -2.79 -17.60 -13.45
N TRP A 97 -2.73 -17.38 -14.75
CA TRP A 97 -2.51 -16.07 -15.36
C TRP A 97 -3.85 -15.38 -15.61
N HIS A 98 -4.55 -15.04 -14.52
CA HIS A 98 -5.83 -14.34 -14.59
C HIS A 98 -5.67 -12.89 -14.12
N GLY A 99 -6.20 -11.94 -14.88
CA GLY A 99 -6.16 -10.51 -14.54
C GLY A 99 -7.07 -10.11 -13.37
N GLY A 100 -7.52 -11.06 -12.53
CA GLY A 100 -8.47 -10.81 -11.44
C GLY A 100 -7.97 -9.81 -10.41
N SER A 101 -6.72 -9.94 -9.98
CA SER A 101 -6.08 -8.96 -9.10
C SER A 101 -5.98 -7.59 -9.75
N MET A 102 -5.53 -7.51 -11.02
CA MET A 102 -5.46 -6.23 -11.73
C MET A 102 -6.84 -5.58 -11.86
N TYR A 103 -7.88 -6.37 -12.15
CA TYR A 103 -9.25 -5.90 -12.21
C TYR A 103 -9.73 -5.37 -10.85
N PHE A 104 -9.51 -6.10 -9.76
CA PHE A 104 -9.91 -5.68 -8.42
C PHE A 104 -9.30 -4.33 -8.00
N PHE A 105 -8.03 -4.07 -8.37
CA PHE A 105 -7.37 -2.81 -7.98
C PHE A 105 -7.63 -1.65 -8.94
N LEU A 106 -8.08 -1.87 -10.18
CA LEU A 106 -8.19 -0.81 -11.20
C LEU A 106 -9.61 -0.53 -11.70
N ALA A 107 -10.57 -1.43 -11.45
CA ALA A 107 -11.98 -1.27 -11.82
C ALA A 107 -12.73 -0.38 -10.81
#